data_AF-A0A3D4QB67-F1
#
_entry.id   AF-A0A3D4QB67-F1
#
_cell.length_a   1.000
_cell.length_b   1.000
_cell.length_c   1.000
_cell.angle_alpha   90.00
_cell.angle_beta   90.00
_cell.angle_gamma   90.00
#
_symmetry.space_group_name_H-M   'P 1'
#
loop_
_entity.id
_entity.type
_entity.pdbx_description
1 polymer ?
#
loop_
_entity_poly.entity_id
_entity_poly.type
_entity_poly.pdbx_seq_one_letter_code
_entity_poly.pdbx_strand_id
1 'polypeptide(L)'
;HERYLTEKLYKRPVFVTDYPKEIKAFYMKQNPDGKTVAAVDCLVPGIGEIMGGSQREEDYDKLLARMKEMNMELDQYKFYLDLRKYGTTRHGGFGLGFERAVMYITGMSNIRDVLPYPRTVGNCDI
;
A
#
# COMPACT_ATOMS: atom_id res chain seq x y z
N HIS A 1 -10.23 -10.45 -9.35
CA HIS A 1 -10.62 -9.17 -9.96
C HIS A 1 -9.42 -8.41 -10.53
N GLU A 2 -8.37 -8.14 -9.76
CA GLU A 2 -7.15 -7.45 -10.23
C GLU A 2 -6.52 -8.07 -11.49
N ARG A 3 -6.28 -9.39 -11.47
CA ARG A 3 -5.73 -10.12 -12.64
C ARG A 3 -6.62 -10.03 -13.88
N TYR A 4 -7.94 -9.91 -13.72
CA TYR A 4 -8.84 -9.74 -14.86
C TYR A 4 -8.59 -8.39 -15.56
N LEU A 5 -8.37 -7.32 -14.79
CA LEU A 5 -8.05 -6.00 -15.33
C LEU A 5 -6.75 -6.05 -16.14
N THR A 6 -5.70 -6.67 -15.61
CA THR A 6 -4.39 -6.70 -16.25
C THR A 6 -4.27 -7.72 -17.38
N GLU A 7 -4.92 -8.89 -17.27
CA GLU A 7 -4.75 -10.00 -18.23
C GLU A 7 -5.82 -10.04 -19.33
N LYS A 8 -7.06 -9.65 -19.02
CA LYS A 8 -8.20 -9.80 -19.95
C LYS A 8 -8.64 -8.47 -20.52
N LEU A 9 -8.87 -7.48 -19.67
CA LEU A 9 -9.46 -6.19 -20.07
C LEU A 9 -8.42 -5.28 -20.74
N TYR A 10 -7.36 -4.93 -20.02
CA TYR A 10 -6.37 -3.95 -20.49
C TYR A 10 -5.12 -4.58 -21.12
N LYS A 11 -4.85 -5.86 -20.82
CA LYS A 11 -3.72 -6.65 -21.35
C LYS A 11 -2.35 -5.98 -21.15
N ARG A 12 -2.20 -5.25 -20.05
CA ARG A 12 -1.00 -4.47 -19.69
C ARG A 12 -1.00 -4.20 -18.17
N PRO A 13 0.11 -3.71 -17.60
CA PRO A 13 0.12 -3.19 -16.23
C PRO A 13 -0.87 -2.04 -16.05
N VAL A 14 -1.56 -1.99 -14.91
CA VAL A 14 -2.61 -1.02 -14.60
C VAL A 14 -2.38 -0.42 -13.22
N PHE A 15 -2.42 0.90 -13.13
CA PHE A 15 -2.51 1.58 -11.85
C PHE A 15 -3.98 1.80 -11.49
N VAL A 16 -4.38 1.33 -10.32
CA VAL A 16 -5.68 1.63 -9.73
C VAL A 16 -5.44 2.71 -8.67
N THR A 17 -6.20 3.80 -8.74
CA THR A 17 -6.07 4.94 -7.82
C THR A 17 -7.37 5.22 -7.09
N ASP A 18 -7.30 6.09 -6.08
CA ASP A 18 -8.47 6.67 -5.41
C ASP A 18 -9.38 5.62 -4.77
N TYR A 19 -8.79 4.81 -3.89
CA TYR A 19 -9.51 3.77 -3.17
C TYR A 19 -10.43 4.35 -2.09
N PRO A 20 -11.55 3.67 -1.76
CA PRO A 20 -12.40 4.06 -0.64
C PRO A 20 -11.60 4.16 0.67
N LYS A 21 -11.82 5.23 1.44
CA LYS A 21 -11.06 5.50 2.67
C LYS A 21 -11.24 4.41 3.73
N GLU A 22 -12.39 3.75 3.74
CA GLU A 22 -12.81 2.79 4.76
C GLU A 22 -11.97 1.51 4.75
N ILE A 23 -11.38 1.16 3.60
CA ILE A 23 -10.61 -0.07 3.41
C ILE A 23 -9.10 0.17 3.32
N LYS A 24 -8.66 1.42 3.49
CA LYS A 24 -7.25 1.82 3.40
C LYS A 24 -6.75 2.39 4.72
N ALA A 25 -5.43 2.45 4.86
CA ALA A 25 -4.76 2.83 6.10
C ALA A 25 -4.99 4.31 6.48
N PHE A 26 -4.92 4.60 7.79
CA PHE A 26 -5.16 5.93 8.36
C PHE A 26 -4.28 7.05 7.80
N TYR A 27 -3.06 6.73 7.33
CA TYR A 27 -2.08 7.71 6.89
C TYR A 27 -2.29 8.17 5.45
N MET A 28 -3.21 7.57 4.70
CA MET A 28 -3.43 7.93 3.30
C MET A 28 -4.21 9.24 3.20
N LYS A 29 -3.76 10.15 2.32
CA LYS A 29 -4.39 11.45 2.16
C LYS A 29 -5.85 11.33 1.74
N GLN A 30 -6.74 12.03 2.42
CA GLN A 30 -8.16 12.07 2.09
C GLN A 30 -8.40 12.99 0.89
N ASN A 31 -9.07 12.47 -0.14
CA ASN A 31 -9.40 13.22 -1.34
C ASN A 31 -10.53 14.24 -1.06
N PRO A 32 -10.65 15.30 -1.90
CA PRO A 32 -11.69 16.32 -1.73
C PRO A 32 -13.13 15.79 -1.82
N ASP A 33 -13.33 14.58 -2.35
CA ASP A 33 -14.65 13.94 -2.47
C ASP A 33 -15.21 13.42 -1.13
N GLY A 34 -14.38 13.38 -0.07
CA GLY A 34 -14.72 12.87 1.26
C GLY A 34 -14.93 11.36 1.36
N LYS A 35 -14.72 10.62 0.26
CA LYS A 35 -14.98 9.17 0.13
C LYS A 35 -13.73 8.37 -0.15
N THR A 36 -12.80 8.92 -0.92
CA THR A 36 -11.60 8.21 -1.37
C THR A 36 -10.33 8.76 -0.73
N VAL A 37 -9.27 8.00 -0.84
CA VAL A 37 -7.91 8.40 -0.46
C VAL A 37 -6.99 8.32 -1.66
N ALA A 38 -5.95 9.17 -1.68
CA ALA A 38 -4.92 9.21 -2.71
C ALA A 38 -3.96 8.01 -2.61
N ALA A 39 -4.51 6.81 -2.75
CA ALA A 39 -3.83 5.53 -2.81
C ALA A 39 -3.57 5.15 -4.27
N VAL A 40 -2.55 4.33 -4.50
CA VAL A 40 -2.24 3.75 -5.79
C VAL A 40 -1.75 2.33 -5.61
N ASP A 41 -2.34 1.39 -6.35
CA ASP A 41 -1.86 0.02 -6.45
C ASP A 41 -1.48 -0.25 -7.91
N CYS A 42 -0.25 -0.71 -8.13
CA CYS A 42 0.26 -1.11 -9.45
C CYS A 42 0.03 -2.60 -9.65
N LEU A 43 -0.82 -2.94 -10.61
CA LEU A 43 -1.17 -4.31 -10.94
C LEU A 43 -0.43 -4.74 -12.19
N VAL A 44 0.19 -5.92 -12.17
CA VAL A 44 0.84 -6.55 -13.32
C VAL A 44 0.13 -7.85 -13.72
N PRO A 45 0.20 -8.26 -15.00
CA PRO A 45 -0.28 -9.58 -15.42
C PRO A 45 0.38 -10.73 -14.64
N GLY A 46 -0.35 -11.84 -14.41
CA GLY A 46 0.16 -13.00 -13.70
C GLY A 46 0.10 -12.89 -12.18
N ILE A 47 0.76 -11.87 -11.60
CA ILE A 47 0.94 -11.74 -10.15
C ILE A 47 -0.15 -10.89 -9.47
N GLY A 48 -0.76 -9.93 -10.19
CA GLY A 48 -1.64 -8.92 -9.58
C GLY A 48 -0.83 -7.75 -9.04
N GLU A 49 -1.17 -7.23 -7.85
CA GLU A 49 -0.42 -6.13 -7.24
C GLU A 49 1.08 -6.41 -7.11
N ILE A 50 1.95 -5.50 -7.58
CA ILE A 50 3.41 -5.56 -7.38
C ILE A 50 3.90 -4.46 -6.46
N MET A 51 3.21 -3.31 -6.47
CA MET A 51 3.54 -2.12 -5.70
C MET A 51 2.26 -1.49 -5.18
N GLY A 52 2.29 -1.06 -3.92
CA GLY A 52 1.21 -0.31 -3.28
C GLY A 52 1.75 0.94 -2.62
N GLY A 53 1.05 2.06 -2.77
CA GLY A 53 1.53 3.37 -2.30
C GLY A 53 0.41 4.36 -2.04
N SER A 54 0.77 5.51 -1.50
CA SER A 54 -0.16 6.62 -1.34
C SER A 54 0.57 7.96 -1.19
N GLN A 55 -0.12 9.05 -1.51
CA GLN A 55 0.19 10.32 -0.86
C GLN A 55 -0.16 10.19 0.63
N ARG A 56 0.69 10.75 1.49
CA ARG A 56 0.47 10.73 2.94
C ARG A 56 -0.34 11.94 3.35
N GLU A 57 -1.22 11.80 4.34
CA GLU A 57 -1.94 12.95 4.89
C GLU A 57 -0.94 13.89 5.58
N GLU A 58 -0.81 15.08 5.03
CA GLU A 58 0.02 16.16 5.56
C GLU A 58 -0.76 17.08 6.52
N ASP A 59 -2.09 17.07 6.47
CA ASP A 59 -2.93 17.85 7.37
C ASP A 59 -3.04 17.18 8.75
N TYR A 60 -2.57 17.87 9.78
CA TYR A 60 -2.54 17.36 11.14
C TYR A 60 -3.93 17.00 11.67
N ASP A 61 -4.91 17.87 11.46
CA ASP A 61 -6.25 17.72 12.03
C ASP A 61 -7.00 16.59 11.33
N LYS A 62 -6.86 16.46 10.01
CA LYS A 62 -7.43 15.35 9.25
C LYS A 62 -6.81 14.01 9.63
N LEU A 63 -5.49 13.97 9.81
CA LEU A 63 -4.79 12.76 10.25
C LEU A 63 -5.24 12.34 11.66
N LEU A 64 -5.29 13.29 12.59
CA LEU A 64 -5.73 13.05 13.95
C LEU A 64 -7.18 12.58 14.02
N ALA A 65 -8.08 13.20 13.25
CA ALA A 65 -9.48 12.78 13.13
C ALA A 65 -9.57 11.33 12.63
N ARG A 66 -8.83 10.98 11.57
CA ARG A 66 -8.84 9.63 11.01
C ARG A 66 -8.31 8.58 11.98
N MET A 67 -7.25 8.90 12.73
CA MET A 67 -6.70 8.00 13.75
C MET A 67 -7.69 7.76 14.89
N LYS A 68 -8.46 8.80 15.29
CA LYS A 68 -9.54 8.67 16.28
C LYS A 68 -10.69 7.81 15.76
N GLU A 69 -11.11 8.00 14.50
CA GLU A 69 -12.15 7.17 13.86
C GLU A 69 -11.77 5.68 13.84
N MET A 70 -10.47 5.38 13.70
CA MET A 70 -9.93 4.02 13.68
C MET A 70 -9.57 3.48 15.08
N ASN A 71 -9.91 4.20 16.16
CA ASN A 71 -9.63 3.85 17.55
C ASN A 71 -8.14 3.53 17.83
N MET A 72 -7.22 4.33 17.27
CA MET A 72 -5.79 4.16 17.45
C MET A 72 -5.28 4.82 18.75
N GLU A 73 -4.26 4.22 19.37
CA GLU A 73 -3.59 4.81 20.54
C GLU A 73 -2.65 5.95 20.15
N LEU A 74 -3.12 7.19 20.25
CA LEU A 74 -2.42 8.38 19.77
C LEU A 74 -1.04 8.61 20.41
N ASP A 75 -0.84 8.19 21.67
CA ASP A 75 0.42 8.39 22.38
C ASP A 75 1.59 7.65 21.72
N GLN A 76 1.33 6.49 21.10
CA GLN A 76 2.34 5.72 20.37
C GLN A 76 2.79 6.42 19.07
N TYR A 77 1.97 7.36 18.56
CA TYR A 77 2.19 8.04 17.28
C TYR A 77 2.53 9.52 17.45
N LYS A 78 2.81 9.99 18.66
CA LYS A 78 3.17 11.40 18.93
C LYS A 78 4.28 11.89 18.00
N PHE A 79 5.34 11.10 17.84
CA PHE A 79 6.44 11.42 16.91
C PHE A 79 5.95 11.53 15.46
N TYR A 80 5.08 10.62 15.02
CA TYR A 80 4.55 10.62 13.65
C TYR A 80 3.63 11.82 13.36
N LEU A 81 2.87 12.24 14.38
CA LEU A 81 2.02 13.42 14.37
C LEU A 81 2.84 14.72 14.38
N ASP A 82 3.96 14.76 15.11
CA ASP A 82 4.84 15.92 15.16
C ASP A 82 5.49 16.23 13.80
N LEU A 83 5.66 15.22 12.91
CA LEU A 83 6.03 15.43 11.51
C LEU A 83 5.05 16.32 10.72
N ARG A 84 3.81 16.47 11.21
CA ARG A 84 2.80 17.36 10.61
C ARG A 84 2.79 18.75 11.24
N LYS A 85 3.39 18.92 12.42
CA LYS A 85 3.48 20.20 13.12
C LYS A 85 4.72 20.99 12.75
N TYR A 86 5.87 20.33 12.61
CA TYR A 86 7.16 20.98 12.45
C TYR A 86 7.68 20.84 11.02
N GLY A 87 7.24 21.74 10.13
CA GLY A 87 7.74 21.81 8.75
C GLY A 87 7.20 20.72 7.83
N THR A 88 5.89 20.46 7.91
CA THR A 88 5.26 19.45 7.03
C THR A 88 5.31 19.85 5.56
N THR A 89 5.26 18.85 4.69
CA THR A 89 5.27 19.03 3.24
C THR A 89 4.40 17.97 2.58
N ARG A 90 4.04 18.23 1.32
CA ARG A 90 3.41 17.23 0.48
C ARG A 90 4.40 16.10 0.19
N HIS A 91 4.09 14.89 0.66
CA HIS A 91 4.95 13.72 0.48
C HIS A 91 4.13 12.47 0.18
N GLY A 92 4.76 11.52 -0.49
CA GLY A 92 4.18 10.23 -0.85
C GLY A 92 5.25 9.16 -0.87
N GLY A 93 4.82 7.91 -0.91
CA GLY A 93 5.72 6.78 -1.01
C GLY A 93 4.97 5.50 -1.34
N PHE A 94 5.74 4.48 -1.68
CA PHE A 94 5.22 3.17 -2.03
C PHE A 94 6.12 2.08 -1.46
N GLY A 95 5.55 0.88 -1.31
CA GLY A 95 6.27 -0.35 -1.04
C GLY A 95 6.25 -1.23 -2.27
N LEU A 96 7.38 -1.84 -2.60
CA LEU A 96 7.50 -2.86 -3.63
C LEU A 96 7.68 -4.21 -2.94
N GLY A 97 6.85 -5.19 -3.29
CA GLY A 97 7.07 -6.57 -2.84
C GLY A 97 8.27 -7.14 -3.58
N PHE A 98 9.45 -7.15 -2.94
CA PHE A 98 10.69 -7.52 -3.60
C PHE A 98 10.64 -8.94 -4.18
N GLU A 99 10.16 -9.90 -3.41
CA GLU A 99 9.99 -11.30 -3.84
C GLU A 99 9.00 -11.40 -5.01
N ARG A 100 7.91 -10.63 -4.98
CA ARG A 100 6.94 -10.57 -6.10
C ARG A 100 7.59 -9.99 -7.35
N ALA A 101 8.48 -9.01 -7.21
CA ALA A 101 9.24 -8.47 -8.33
C ALA A 101 10.22 -9.50 -8.91
N VAL A 102 10.92 -10.25 -8.06
CA VAL A 102 11.80 -11.34 -8.50
C VAL A 102 10.98 -12.40 -9.23
N MET A 103 9.85 -12.87 -8.68
CA MET A 103 8.94 -13.81 -9.36
C MET A 103 8.51 -13.31 -10.73
N TYR A 104 8.17 -12.01 -10.84
CA TYR A 104 7.71 -11.42 -12.08
C TYR A 104 8.79 -11.45 -13.17
N ILE A 105 10.03 -11.13 -12.79
CA ILE A 105 11.17 -11.06 -13.71
C ILE A 105 11.65 -12.46 -14.09
N THR A 106 11.66 -13.41 -13.15
CA THR A 106 12.13 -14.79 -13.39
C THR A 106 11.08 -15.69 -14.02
N GLY A 107 9.79 -15.31 -13.97
CA GLY A 107 8.67 -16.13 -14.43
C GLY A 107 8.30 -17.27 -13.48
N MET A 108 8.85 -17.30 -12.27
CA MET A 108 8.52 -18.31 -11.26
C MET A 108 7.09 -18.12 -10.73
N SER A 109 6.37 -19.22 -10.55
CA SER A 109 4.96 -19.21 -10.14
C SER A 109 4.74 -19.25 -8.64
N ASN A 110 5.72 -19.73 -7.86
CA ASN A 110 5.62 -19.85 -6.40
C ASN A 110 6.61 -18.90 -5.72
N ILE A 111 6.12 -18.11 -4.75
CA ILE A 111 6.95 -17.17 -4.01
C ILE A 111 8.06 -17.88 -3.25
N ARG A 112 7.89 -19.14 -2.86
CA ARG A 112 8.91 -19.92 -2.15
C ARG A 112 10.17 -20.17 -2.98
N ASP A 113 10.05 -20.16 -4.30
CA ASP A 113 11.16 -20.51 -5.20
C ASP A 113 12.08 -19.31 -5.47
N VAL A 114 11.68 -18.11 -5.04
CA VAL A 114 12.47 -16.87 -5.19
C VAL A 114 13.16 -16.42 -3.90
N LEU A 115 13.08 -17.23 -2.83
CA LEU A 115 13.87 -17.05 -1.61
C LEU A 115 14.72 -18.29 -1.37
N PRO A 116 15.96 -18.15 -0.86
CA PRO A 116 16.76 -19.30 -0.46
C PRO A 116 16.09 -20.17 0.61
N TYR A 117 15.49 -19.53 1.62
CA TYR A 117 14.94 -20.19 2.80
C TYR A 117 13.56 -19.59 3.17
N PRO A 118 12.49 -19.95 2.45
CA PRO A 118 11.17 -19.35 2.64
C PRO A 118 10.58 -19.70 4.01
N ARG A 119 10.06 -18.68 4.71
CA ARG A 119 9.37 -18.82 6.00
C ARG A 119 7.87 -18.85 5.77
N THR A 120 7.21 -19.93 6.18
CA THR A 120 5.75 -20.08 6.07
C THR A 120 5.17 -20.68 7.35
N VAL A 121 3.85 -20.64 7.52
CA VAL A 121 3.19 -21.28 8.67
C VAL A 121 3.61 -22.75 8.74
N GLY A 122 4.16 -23.17 9.88
CA GLY A 122 4.67 -24.53 10.09
C GLY A 122 6.05 -24.83 9.49
N ASN A 123 6.76 -23.85 8.89
CA ASN A 123 8.09 -24.05 8.33
C ASN A 123 9.04 -22.89 8.69
N CYS A 124 10.07 -23.17 9.49
CA CYS A 124 11.13 -22.23 9.87
C CYS A 124 12.54 -22.81 9.64
N ASP A 125 12.63 -23.97 8.99
CA ASP A 125 13.89 -24.65 8.76
C ASP A 125 14.73 -23.93 7.69
N ILE A 126 16.02 -24.27 7.67
CA ILE A 126 16.94 -23.92 6.59
C ILE A 126 16.61 -24.86 5.43
#